data_AF-A0A3B9EHD6-F1
#
_entry.id   AF-A0A3B9EHD6-F1
#
_cell.length_a   1.000
_cell.length_b   1.000
_cell.length_c   1.000
_cell.angle_alpha   90.00
_cell.angle_beta   90.00
_cell.angle_gamma   90.00
#
_symmetry.space_group_name_H-M   'P 1'
#
loop_
_entity.id
_entity.type
_entity.pdbx_description
1 polymer ?
#
loop_
_entity_poly.entity_id
_entity_poly.type
_entity_poly.pdbx_seq_one_letter_code
_entity_poly.pdbx_strand_id
1 'polypeptide(L)'
;MALSKDNRTVLIVGAGLAVVGAVAAALVFSGGKDAPSEPPPASMGGLTIDVAEAPTLEPTRELRCFVDGQFVGLATLADCARKNGVATSALDVGLDSTGSLVAAPTASFAPPPEVPAVTLAETPSAGQGGDAGAARPATGSGTACLRHTGSEWRQVSGDMSLAACVQALYSGTCVRPGEANYGRWGDTTLRLVPRRVEQSTDNNRFRTLAQQDRNCQFPEL
;
A
#
# COMPACT_ATOMS: atom_id res chain seq x y z
N MET A 1 14.01 -33.12 -77.95
CA MET A 1 12.85 -33.16 -77.03
C MET A 1 13.17 -34.11 -75.88
N ALA A 2 12.55 -33.91 -74.71
CA ALA A 2 12.60 -34.71 -73.47
C ALA A 2 13.59 -34.26 -72.38
N LEU A 3 13.13 -33.38 -71.46
CA LEU A 3 13.67 -33.22 -70.09
C LEU A 3 12.73 -32.42 -69.15
N SER A 4 11.40 -32.48 -69.36
CA SER A 4 10.41 -31.73 -68.54
C SER A 4 9.57 -32.64 -67.62
N LYS A 5 9.53 -33.96 -67.88
CA LYS A 5 8.72 -34.94 -67.13
C LYS A 5 9.34 -35.30 -65.77
N ASP A 6 10.66 -35.41 -65.69
CA ASP A 6 11.34 -35.89 -64.46
C ASP A 6 11.35 -34.84 -63.35
N ASN A 7 11.57 -33.56 -63.66
CA ASN A 7 11.58 -32.51 -62.63
C ASN A 7 10.20 -32.28 -62.00
N ARG A 8 9.12 -32.40 -62.79
CA ARG A 8 7.75 -32.32 -62.27
C ARG A 8 7.41 -33.53 -61.40
N THR A 9 7.95 -34.70 -61.72
CA THR A 9 7.72 -35.92 -60.93
C THR A 9 8.50 -35.85 -59.61
N VAL A 10 9.74 -35.35 -59.62
CA VAL A 10 10.54 -35.12 -58.40
C VAL A 10 9.88 -34.07 -57.49
N LEU A 11 9.34 -32.98 -58.05
CA LEU A 11 8.63 -31.96 -57.27
C LEU A 11 7.33 -32.47 -56.65
N ILE A 12 6.54 -33.26 -57.38
CA ILE A 12 5.27 -33.82 -56.87
C ILE A 12 5.54 -34.87 -55.78
N VAL A 13 6.54 -35.74 -55.98
CA VAL A 13 6.92 -36.75 -54.98
C VAL A 13 7.52 -36.11 -53.74
N GLY A 14 8.40 -35.10 -53.91
CA GLY A 14 9.00 -34.36 -52.80
C GLY A 14 7.96 -33.59 -51.97
N ALA A 15 7.01 -32.91 -52.62
CA ALA A 15 5.93 -32.21 -51.94
C ALA A 15 5.02 -33.16 -51.15
N GLY A 16 4.69 -34.33 -51.71
CA GLY A 16 3.90 -35.34 -51.03
C GLY A 16 4.59 -35.87 -49.76
N LEU A 17 5.89 -36.17 -49.84
CA LEU A 17 6.67 -36.65 -48.69
C LEU A 17 6.77 -35.63 -47.56
N ALA A 18 6.92 -34.34 -47.90
CA ALA A 18 6.98 -33.27 -46.89
C ALA A 18 5.68 -33.12 -46.10
N VAL A 19 4.53 -33.20 -46.78
CA VAL A 19 3.20 -33.09 -46.12
C VAL A 19 2.96 -34.28 -45.19
N VAL A 20 3.29 -35.50 -45.62
CA VAL A 20 3.13 -36.69 -44.78
C VAL A 20 4.04 -36.62 -43.54
N GLY A 21 5.28 -36.13 -43.70
CA GLY A 21 6.20 -35.91 -42.57
C GLY A 21 5.68 -34.89 -41.56
N ALA A 22 5.10 -33.78 -42.04
CA ALA A 22 4.54 -32.75 -41.16
C ALA A 22 3.32 -33.26 -40.36
N VAL A 23 2.44 -34.05 -40.98
CA VAL A 23 1.26 -34.63 -40.31
C VAL A 23 1.69 -35.68 -39.27
N ALA A 24 2.67 -36.52 -39.58
CA ALA A 24 3.20 -37.49 -38.63
C ALA A 24 3.86 -36.80 -37.42
N ALA A 25 4.64 -35.74 -37.64
CA ALA A 25 5.22 -34.94 -36.56
C ALA A 25 4.12 -34.29 -35.71
N ALA A 26 3.10 -33.69 -36.33
CA ALA A 26 1.99 -33.08 -35.60
C ALA A 26 1.25 -34.09 -34.70
N LEU A 27 1.01 -35.31 -35.18
CA LEU A 27 0.35 -36.36 -34.38
C LEU A 27 1.23 -36.85 -33.21
N VAL A 28 2.55 -36.93 -33.39
CA VAL A 28 3.48 -37.34 -32.31
C VAL A 28 3.61 -36.24 -31.25
N PHE A 29 3.66 -34.97 -31.65
CA PHE A 29 3.82 -33.84 -30.71
C PHE A 29 2.50 -33.38 -30.07
N SER A 30 1.33 -33.72 -30.63
CA SER A 30 0.02 -33.37 -30.06
C SER A 30 -0.53 -34.42 -29.08
N GLY A 31 0.20 -35.51 -28.84
CA GLY A 31 -0.21 -36.62 -27.96
C GLY A 31 0.13 -36.45 -26.48
N GLY A 32 0.43 -35.22 -26.01
CA GLY A 32 0.66 -34.92 -24.60
C GLY A 32 -0.65 -35.00 -23.81
N LYS A 33 -0.91 -36.14 -23.17
CA LYS A 33 -2.07 -36.38 -22.31
C LYS A 33 -2.06 -35.38 -21.15
N ASP A 34 -3.14 -34.62 -21.01
CA ASP A 34 -3.42 -33.82 -19.81
C ASP A 34 -3.49 -34.74 -18.58
N ALA A 35 -2.44 -34.72 -17.77
CA ALA A 35 -2.53 -35.23 -16.41
C ALA A 35 -3.44 -34.28 -15.61
N PRO A 36 -4.37 -34.78 -14.78
CA PRO A 36 -5.09 -33.94 -13.84
C PRO A 36 -4.05 -33.16 -13.03
N SER A 37 -4.12 -31.84 -13.15
CA SER A 37 -3.24 -30.95 -12.41
C SER A 37 -3.61 -31.05 -10.94
N GLU A 38 -2.91 -31.90 -10.19
CA GLU A 38 -2.98 -31.89 -8.74
C GLU A 38 -2.45 -30.52 -8.28
N PRO A 39 -3.27 -29.70 -7.58
CA PRO A 39 -2.87 -28.34 -7.23
C PRO A 39 -1.63 -28.36 -6.33
N PRO A 40 -0.70 -27.41 -6.51
CA PRO A 40 0.56 -27.40 -5.77
C PRO A 40 0.33 -27.29 -4.25
N PRO A 41 1.20 -27.91 -3.42
CA PRO A 41 1.02 -28.03 -1.96
C PRO A 41 0.95 -26.70 -1.19
N ALA A 42 1.23 -25.58 -1.85
CA ALA A 42 0.97 -24.24 -1.31
C ALA A 42 -0.54 -23.96 -1.07
N SER A 43 -1.44 -24.76 -1.67
CA SER A 43 -2.89 -24.68 -1.44
C SER A 43 -3.34 -25.39 -0.15
N MET A 44 -2.44 -26.10 0.55
CA MET A 44 -2.71 -26.85 1.78
C MET A 44 -2.16 -26.15 3.04
N GLY A 45 -1.52 -24.98 2.90
CA GLY A 45 -0.84 -24.25 3.97
C GLY A 45 -1.51 -22.92 4.32
N GLY A 46 -2.85 -22.87 4.38
CA GLY A 46 -3.58 -21.72 4.89
C GLY A 46 -3.60 -21.75 6.42
N LEU A 47 -3.25 -20.62 7.06
CA LEU A 47 -3.46 -20.43 8.49
C LEU A 47 -4.97 -20.58 8.78
N THR A 48 -5.36 -21.73 9.34
CA THR A 48 -6.75 -21.96 9.78
C THR A 48 -6.97 -21.21 11.08
N ILE A 49 -7.66 -20.07 11.00
CA ILE A 49 -8.11 -19.35 12.18
C ILE A 49 -9.32 -20.11 12.73
N ASP A 50 -9.11 -20.90 13.77
CA ASP A 50 -10.19 -21.43 14.59
C ASP A 50 -10.79 -20.25 15.38
N VAL A 51 -11.80 -19.62 14.79
CA VAL A 51 -12.63 -18.63 15.51
C VAL A 51 -13.54 -19.43 16.42
N ALA A 52 -13.01 -19.82 17.58
CA ALA A 52 -13.84 -20.26 18.68
C ALA A 52 -14.73 -19.09 19.13
N GLU A 53 -16.02 -19.36 19.29
CA GLU A 53 -16.99 -18.42 19.86
C GLU A 53 -16.42 -17.79 21.14
N ALA A 54 -16.28 -16.46 21.14
CA ALA A 54 -15.73 -15.76 22.29
C ALA A 54 -16.66 -15.99 23.51
N PRO A 55 -16.15 -16.47 24.66
CA PRO A 55 -16.95 -16.56 25.85
C PRO A 55 -17.46 -15.15 26.19
N THR A 56 -18.77 -15.04 26.43
CA THR A 56 -19.40 -13.78 26.78
C THR A 56 -18.65 -13.16 27.97
N LEU A 57 -18.10 -11.97 27.75
CA LEU A 57 -17.38 -11.25 28.80
C LEU A 57 -18.41 -10.71 29.79
N GLU A 58 -18.60 -11.43 30.89
CA GLU A 58 -19.44 -10.98 32.00
C GLU A 58 -18.84 -9.69 32.61
N PRO A 59 -19.52 -8.54 32.54
CA PRO A 59 -18.96 -7.23 32.94
C PRO A 59 -18.58 -7.15 34.42
N THR A 60 -19.21 -7.98 35.24
CA THR A 60 -19.04 -8.04 36.70
C THR A 60 -17.98 -9.04 37.14
N ARG A 61 -17.42 -9.83 36.22
CA ARG A 61 -16.39 -10.82 36.56
C ARG A 61 -15.06 -10.13 36.83
N GLU A 62 -14.45 -10.44 37.96
CA GLU A 62 -13.11 -9.99 38.26
C GLU A 62 -12.08 -10.75 37.41
N LEU A 63 -11.27 -9.98 36.69
CA LEU A 63 -10.26 -10.45 35.76
C LEU A 63 -8.90 -9.93 36.20
N ARG A 64 -7.83 -10.58 35.71
CA ARG A 64 -6.47 -10.11 35.97
C ARG A 64 -6.22 -8.81 35.23
N CYS A 65 -5.97 -7.73 35.96
CA CYS A 65 -5.72 -6.42 35.39
C CYS A 65 -4.23 -6.18 35.18
N PHE A 66 -3.90 -5.71 33.98
CA PHE A 66 -2.55 -5.31 33.60
C PHE A 66 -2.56 -3.84 33.18
N VAL A 67 -1.62 -3.05 33.69
CA VAL A 67 -1.42 -1.64 33.33
C VAL A 67 0.04 -1.50 32.90
N ASP A 68 0.29 -0.96 31.71
CA ASP A 68 1.63 -0.89 31.09
C ASP A 68 2.34 -2.26 31.03
N GLY A 69 1.57 -3.34 30.87
CA GLY A 69 2.06 -4.72 30.85
C GLY A 69 2.38 -5.33 32.21
N GLN A 70 2.15 -4.61 33.32
CA GLN A 70 2.39 -5.11 34.69
C GLN A 70 1.08 -5.53 35.36
N PHE A 71 1.09 -6.68 36.05
CA PHE A 71 -0.08 -7.15 36.79
C PHE A 71 -0.31 -6.32 38.06
N VAL A 72 -1.47 -5.67 38.16
CA VAL A 72 -1.81 -4.78 39.28
C VAL A 72 -2.87 -5.36 40.23
N GLY A 73 -3.42 -6.53 39.92
CA GLY A 73 -4.42 -7.23 40.74
C GLY A 73 -5.63 -7.70 39.95
N LEU A 74 -6.63 -8.22 40.66
CA LEU A 74 -7.94 -8.54 40.10
C LEU A 74 -8.81 -7.29 40.08
N ALA A 75 -9.50 -7.03 38.97
CA ALA A 75 -10.44 -5.92 38.81
C ALA A 75 -11.50 -6.26 37.76
N THR A 76 -12.63 -5.55 37.76
CA THR A 76 -13.62 -5.66 36.68
C THR A 76 -13.04 -5.14 35.36
N LEU A 77 -13.65 -5.54 34.24
CA LEU A 77 -13.22 -5.09 32.91
C LEU A 77 -13.23 -3.54 32.80
N ALA A 78 -14.28 -2.90 33.32
CA ALA A 78 -14.42 -1.44 33.30
C ALA A 78 -13.37 -0.74 34.19
N ASP A 79 -13.08 -1.29 35.36
CA ASP A 79 -12.06 -0.72 36.25
C ASP A 79 -10.66 -0.85 35.66
N CYS A 80 -10.34 -1.98 35.04
CA CYS A 80 -9.04 -2.18 34.42
C CYS A 80 -8.86 -1.30 33.18
N ALA A 81 -9.88 -1.18 32.34
CA ALA A 81 -9.87 -0.29 31.18
C ALA A 81 -9.64 1.17 31.58
N ARG A 82 -10.31 1.66 32.63
CA ARG A 82 -10.07 3.00 33.18
C ARG A 82 -8.62 3.22 33.61
N LYS A 83 -8.02 2.25 34.31
CA LYS A 83 -6.61 2.34 34.75
C LYS A 83 -5.62 2.37 33.58
N ASN A 84 -5.98 1.77 32.45
CA ASN A 84 -5.21 1.82 31.20
C ASN A 84 -5.49 3.08 30.35
N GLY A 85 -6.30 4.03 30.85
CA GLY A 85 -6.67 5.22 30.08
C GLY A 85 -7.60 4.93 28.90
N VAL A 86 -8.19 3.74 28.83
CA VAL A 86 -9.20 3.38 27.82
C VAL A 86 -10.53 3.99 28.28
N ALA A 87 -11.06 4.94 27.50
CA ALA A 87 -12.35 5.54 27.80
C ALA A 87 -13.43 4.45 27.87
N THR A 88 -13.98 4.22 29.07
CA THR A 88 -15.07 3.26 29.29
C THR A 88 -16.44 3.79 28.88
N SER A 89 -16.50 5.06 28.49
CA SER A 89 -17.65 5.58 27.76
C SER A 89 -17.46 5.14 26.32
N ALA A 90 -18.48 4.47 25.77
CA ALA A 90 -18.53 3.99 24.40
C ALA A 90 -17.71 4.91 23.51
N LEU A 91 -16.69 4.35 22.85
CA LEU A 91 -15.99 5.03 21.78
C LEU A 91 -17.05 5.73 20.93
N ASP A 92 -16.84 7.02 20.67
CA ASP A 92 -17.65 7.85 19.79
C ASP A 92 -17.56 7.32 18.34
N VAL A 93 -18.08 6.10 18.14
CA VAL A 93 -18.28 5.44 16.85
C VAL A 93 -19.74 5.65 16.47
N GLY A 94 -20.11 6.91 16.26
CA GLY A 94 -21.36 7.35 15.61
C GLY A 94 -22.50 6.33 15.62
N LEU A 95 -22.97 5.95 16.82
CA LEU A 95 -24.26 5.28 16.94
C LEU A 95 -25.29 6.33 16.58
N ASP A 96 -25.96 6.17 15.45
CA ASP A 96 -27.20 6.89 15.25
C ASP A 96 -28.24 6.41 16.29
N SER A 97 -29.33 7.17 16.45
CA SER A 97 -30.38 6.89 17.42
C SER A 97 -31.10 5.53 17.22
N THR A 98 -30.68 4.72 16.26
CA THR A 98 -31.23 3.39 15.96
C THR A 98 -30.33 2.23 16.43
N GLY A 99 -29.12 2.52 16.95
CA GLY A 99 -28.28 1.50 17.60
C GLY A 99 -27.54 0.55 16.65
N SER A 100 -27.33 0.94 15.38
CA SER A 100 -26.58 0.14 14.42
C SER A 100 -25.09 0.53 14.37
N LEU A 101 -24.21 -0.47 14.48
CA LEU A 101 -22.77 -0.29 14.34
C LEU A 101 -22.39 -0.15 12.86
N VAL A 102 -21.93 1.03 12.44
CA VAL A 102 -21.25 1.19 11.14
C VAL A 102 -19.75 1.14 11.39
N ALA A 103 -19.16 -0.06 11.30
CA ALA A 103 -17.72 -0.23 11.31
C ALA A 103 -17.11 0.24 9.97
N ALA A 104 -16.05 1.04 10.03
CA ALA A 104 -15.18 1.29 8.88
C ALA A 104 -14.43 -0.01 8.51
N PRO A 105 -14.23 -0.33 7.22
CA PRO A 105 -13.81 -1.66 6.75
C PRO A 105 -12.28 -1.91 6.84
N THR A 106 -11.59 -1.49 7.90
CA THR A 106 -10.11 -1.55 7.95
C THR A 106 -9.52 -2.39 9.09
N ALA A 107 -10.19 -3.46 9.51
CA ALA A 107 -9.55 -4.50 10.32
C ALA A 107 -8.84 -5.52 9.40
N SER A 108 -7.70 -5.13 8.85
CA SER A 108 -6.80 -6.07 8.16
C SER A 108 -5.90 -6.78 9.18
N PHE A 109 -6.01 -8.10 9.25
CA PHE A 109 -5.17 -9.00 10.07
C PHE A 109 -3.77 -9.22 9.46
N ALA A 110 -3.04 -8.15 9.15
CA ALA A 110 -1.64 -8.30 8.72
C ALA A 110 -0.73 -8.49 9.95
N PRO A 111 0.16 -9.49 9.97
CA PRO A 111 1.12 -9.64 11.06
C PRO A 111 2.03 -8.41 11.13
N PRO A 112 2.38 -7.92 12.33
CA PRO A 112 3.33 -6.81 12.45
C PRO A 112 4.71 -7.24 11.91
N PRO A 113 5.41 -6.38 11.17
CA PRO A 113 6.76 -6.67 10.71
C PRO A 113 7.73 -6.77 11.90
N GLU A 114 8.67 -7.71 11.79
CA GLU A 114 9.69 -7.98 12.80
C GLU A 114 10.69 -6.82 12.88
N VAL A 115 10.82 -6.23 14.07
CA VAL A 115 11.75 -5.13 14.33
C VAL A 115 13.19 -5.66 14.40
N PRO A 116 14.15 -5.08 13.66
CA PRO A 116 15.56 -5.49 13.77
C PRO A 116 16.13 -5.10 15.15
N ALA A 117 16.90 -6.01 15.74
CA ALA A 117 17.61 -5.78 16.99
C ALA A 117 18.61 -4.62 16.81
N VAL A 118 18.38 -3.52 17.53
CA VAL A 118 19.32 -2.40 17.62
C VAL A 118 20.43 -2.82 18.59
N THR A 119 21.63 -3.01 18.07
CA THR A 119 22.86 -3.03 18.87
C THR A 119 23.03 -1.65 19.49
N LEU A 120 22.86 -1.54 20.82
CA LEU A 120 23.25 -0.34 21.55
C LEU A 120 24.78 -0.22 21.50
N ALA A 121 25.27 0.62 20.58
CA ALA A 121 26.58 1.23 20.74
C ALA A 121 26.40 2.46 21.64
N GLU A 122 26.75 2.30 22.90
CA GLU A 122 26.90 3.41 23.84
C GLU A 122 27.96 4.38 23.28
N THR A 123 27.51 5.56 22.87
CA THR A 123 28.40 6.67 22.54
C THR A 123 28.38 7.62 23.74
N PRO A 124 29.53 7.95 24.36
CA PRO A 124 29.54 8.80 25.54
C PRO A 124 29.04 10.19 25.17
N SER A 125 28.16 10.74 26.01
CA SER A 125 27.85 12.17 26.01
C SER A 125 29.13 12.96 26.29
N ALA A 126 29.62 13.66 25.27
CA ALA A 126 30.43 14.84 25.43
C ALA A 126 29.56 16.04 25.06
N GLY A 127 29.18 16.81 26.08
CA GLY A 127 28.44 18.04 25.88
C GLY A 127 29.26 19.08 25.14
N GLN A 128 28.57 19.91 24.36
CA GLN A 128 29.00 21.24 24.00
C GLN A 128 27.76 22.04 23.61
N GLY A 129 27.45 23.06 24.43
CA GLY A 129 26.53 24.11 24.02
C GLY A 129 27.10 24.86 22.82
N GLY A 130 26.21 25.29 21.94
CA GLY A 130 26.61 26.03 20.75
C GLY A 130 25.42 26.29 19.84
N ASP A 131 24.84 27.47 20.02
CA ASP A 131 24.10 28.28 19.04
C ASP A 131 22.80 27.77 18.41
N ALA A 132 21.80 28.65 18.53
CA ALA A 132 20.61 28.70 17.70
C ALA A 132 21.01 28.93 16.22
N GLY A 133 21.30 27.84 15.51
CA GLY A 133 21.38 27.83 14.06
C GLY A 133 19.98 27.81 13.47
N ALA A 134 19.50 28.95 12.98
CA ALA A 134 18.37 28.99 12.06
C ALA A 134 18.58 27.93 10.97
N ALA A 135 17.62 27.01 10.83
CA ALA A 135 17.63 26.02 9.76
C ALA A 135 17.68 26.75 8.42
N ARG A 136 18.86 26.76 7.79
CA ARG A 136 19.02 27.29 6.44
C ARG A 136 18.25 26.35 5.51
N PRO A 137 17.34 26.86 4.65
CA PRO A 137 16.63 25.99 3.72
C PRO A 137 17.67 25.32 2.82
N ALA A 138 17.61 23.99 2.74
CA ALA A 138 18.42 23.23 1.81
C ALA A 138 18.11 23.74 0.40
N THR A 139 19.06 24.44 -0.21
CA THR A 139 19.04 24.76 -1.65
C THR A 139 19.31 23.46 -2.41
N GLY A 140 18.28 22.62 -2.50
CA GLY A 140 18.26 21.49 -3.41
C GLY A 140 18.13 21.99 -4.84
N SER A 141 18.77 21.30 -5.78
CA SER A 141 18.49 21.39 -7.21
C SER A 141 16.97 21.27 -7.41
N GLY A 142 16.36 22.39 -7.75
CA GLY A 142 14.92 22.47 -7.91
C GLY A 142 14.45 21.57 -9.05
N THR A 143 13.22 21.09 -8.95
CA THR A 143 12.56 20.36 -10.03
C THR A 143 11.28 21.09 -10.43
N ALA A 144 10.87 20.94 -11.69
CA ALA A 144 9.67 21.57 -12.19
C ALA A 144 8.43 21.11 -11.42
N CYS A 145 7.63 22.07 -10.98
CA CYS A 145 6.35 21.84 -10.31
C CYS A 145 5.21 22.25 -11.24
N LEU A 146 4.26 21.34 -11.44
CA LEU A 146 3.14 21.50 -12.36
C LEU A 146 1.83 21.28 -11.61
N ARG A 147 0.82 22.10 -11.92
CA ARG A 147 -0.56 21.93 -11.46
C ARG A 147 -1.41 21.36 -12.58
N HIS A 148 -2.24 20.37 -12.27
CA HIS A 148 -3.28 19.91 -13.19
C HIS A 148 -4.53 20.80 -13.07
N THR A 149 -4.98 21.39 -14.16
CA THR A 149 -6.23 22.17 -14.18
C THR A 149 -7.02 21.84 -15.44
N GLY A 150 -8.28 21.43 -15.28
CA GLY A 150 -9.09 20.93 -16.39
C GLY A 150 -8.47 19.66 -16.97
N SER A 151 -7.83 19.79 -18.14
CA SER A 151 -7.15 18.72 -18.87
C SER A 151 -5.69 19.05 -19.22
N GLU A 152 -5.13 20.10 -18.62
CA GLU A 152 -3.77 20.59 -18.92
C GLU A 152 -2.87 20.64 -17.69
N TRP A 153 -1.57 20.53 -17.93
CA TRP A 153 -0.52 20.74 -16.92
C TRP A 153 0.05 22.15 -17.07
N ARG A 154 -0.14 22.98 -16.03
CA ARG A 154 0.42 24.34 -15.98
C ARG A 154 1.61 24.38 -15.04
N GLN A 155 2.74 24.89 -15.52
CA GLN A 155 3.94 25.05 -14.70
C GLN A 155 3.74 26.16 -13.66
N VAL A 156 4.08 25.85 -12.41
CA VAL A 156 4.05 26.79 -11.28
C VAL A 156 5.45 27.38 -11.06
N SER A 157 6.49 26.54 -11.10
CA SER A 157 7.88 26.99 -11.26
C SER A 157 8.76 25.87 -11.83
N GLY A 158 9.94 26.22 -12.35
CA GLY A 158 10.92 25.27 -12.90
C GLY A 158 11.89 24.68 -11.89
N ASP A 159 12.06 25.33 -10.75
CA ASP A 159 13.12 25.01 -9.80
C ASP A 159 12.58 25.15 -8.37
N MET A 160 11.99 24.09 -7.84
CA MET A 160 11.60 24.04 -6.42
C MET A 160 11.76 22.66 -5.79
N SER A 161 11.87 22.63 -4.45
CA SER A 161 11.85 21.38 -3.68
C SER A 161 10.46 20.75 -3.68
N LEU A 162 10.39 19.45 -3.37
CA LEU A 162 9.13 18.72 -3.28
C LEU A 162 8.17 19.37 -2.25
N ALA A 163 8.68 19.70 -1.06
CA ALA A 163 7.89 20.35 -0.01
C ALA A 163 7.33 21.71 -0.47
N ALA A 164 8.15 22.53 -1.13
CA ALA A 164 7.72 23.81 -1.68
C ALA A 164 6.65 23.63 -2.78
N CYS A 165 6.75 22.59 -3.61
CA CYS A 165 5.72 22.27 -4.61
C CYS A 165 4.40 21.88 -3.97
N VAL A 166 4.42 21.05 -2.93
CA VAL A 166 3.20 20.68 -2.18
C VAL A 166 2.55 21.92 -1.56
N GLN A 167 3.33 22.77 -0.91
CA GLN A 167 2.81 24.01 -0.31
C GLN A 167 2.23 24.95 -1.39
N ALA A 168 2.93 25.18 -2.49
CA ALA A 168 2.47 26.04 -3.58
C ALA A 168 1.21 25.50 -4.30
N LEU A 169 1.06 24.18 -4.37
CA LEU A 169 -0.08 23.56 -5.04
C LEU A 169 -1.33 23.50 -4.16
N TYR A 170 -1.17 23.18 -2.88
CA TYR A 170 -2.27 22.67 -2.05
C TYR A 170 -2.52 23.41 -0.75
N SER A 171 -1.64 24.32 -0.32
CA SER A 171 -1.89 25.11 0.90
C SER A 171 -3.19 25.90 0.79
N GLY A 172 -3.99 25.90 1.87
CA GLY A 172 -5.29 26.57 1.91
C GLY A 172 -6.38 25.91 1.07
N THR A 173 -6.12 24.78 0.41
CA THR A 173 -7.10 24.06 -0.42
C THR A 173 -7.51 22.77 0.27
N CYS A 174 -8.77 22.66 0.68
CA CYS A 174 -9.35 21.40 1.14
C CYS A 174 -10.18 20.75 0.03
N VAL A 175 -10.04 19.43 -0.14
CA VAL A 175 -10.82 18.63 -1.09
C VAL A 175 -11.89 17.82 -0.36
N ARG A 176 -13.05 17.65 -1.01
CA ARG A 176 -14.15 16.86 -0.46
C ARG A 176 -13.91 15.35 -0.65
N PRO A 177 -14.55 14.49 0.15
CA PRO A 177 -14.57 13.05 -0.13
C PRO A 177 -15.01 12.76 -1.56
N GLY A 178 -14.25 11.94 -2.28
CA GLY A 178 -14.49 11.62 -3.69
C GLY A 178 -13.85 12.57 -4.70
N GLU A 179 -13.33 13.72 -4.27
CA GLU A 179 -12.57 14.65 -5.11
C GLU A 179 -11.05 14.46 -4.89
N ALA A 180 -10.27 14.81 -5.92
CA ALA A 180 -8.82 14.87 -5.81
C ALA A 180 -8.26 15.97 -6.72
N ASN A 181 -7.29 16.72 -6.19
CA ASN A 181 -6.51 17.66 -6.98
C ASN A 181 -5.15 17.04 -7.31
N TYR A 182 -4.65 17.30 -8.51
CA TYR A 182 -3.43 16.67 -9.03
C TYR A 182 -2.35 17.70 -9.35
N GLY A 183 -1.11 17.24 -9.19
CA GLY A 183 0.11 17.99 -9.34
C GLY A 183 1.24 17.07 -9.78
N ARG A 184 2.34 17.64 -10.24
CA ARG A 184 3.57 16.91 -10.55
C ARG A 184 4.77 17.68 -10.03
N TRP A 185 5.72 16.93 -9.52
CA TRP A 185 7.05 17.40 -9.17
C TRP A 185 8.05 16.52 -9.92
N GLY A 186 8.57 17.03 -11.04
CA GLY A 186 9.30 16.23 -12.03
C GLY A 186 8.45 15.06 -12.52
N ASP A 187 8.97 13.84 -12.34
CA ASP A 187 8.28 12.60 -12.69
C ASP A 187 7.33 12.09 -11.60
N THR A 188 7.34 12.71 -10.41
CA THR A 188 6.49 12.29 -9.29
C THR A 188 5.12 12.96 -9.39
N THR A 189 4.06 12.15 -9.48
CA THR A 189 2.68 12.63 -9.39
C THR A 189 2.31 12.86 -7.93
N LEU A 190 1.74 14.04 -7.67
CA LEU A 190 1.19 14.44 -6.38
C LEU A 190 -0.32 14.46 -6.48
N ARG A 191 -1.01 13.91 -5.48
CA ARG A 191 -2.46 13.92 -5.38
C ARG A 191 -2.88 14.41 -4.00
N LEU A 192 -3.61 15.50 -3.96
CA LEU A 192 -4.32 15.95 -2.77
C LEU A 192 -5.64 15.18 -2.69
N VAL A 193 -5.79 14.38 -1.64
CA VAL A 193 -7.02 13.70 -1.23
C VAL A 193 -7.46 14.27 0.13
N PRO A 194 -8.68 13.95 0.64
CA PRO A 194 -9.11 14.51 1.91
C PRO A 194 -8.07 14.27 3.01
N ARG A 195 -7.66 15.36 3.65
CA ARG A 195 -6.74 15.39 4.80
C ARG A 195 -5.30 14.97 4.52
N ARG A 196 -4.86 14.74 3.27
CA ARG A 196 -3.46 14.38 2.99
C ARG A 196 -3.06 14.58 1.53
N VAL A 197 -1.77 14.73 1.31
CA VAL A 197 -1.14 14.64 -0.01
C VAL A 197 -0.42 13.31 -0.13
N GLU A 198 -0.66 12.65 -1.24
CA GLU A 198 -0.03 11.40 -1.61
C GLU A 198 0.89 11.62 -2.82
N GLN A 199 1.95 10.82 -2.91
CA GLN A 199 2.87 10.80 -4.02
C GLN A 199 2.91 9.43 -4.71
N SER A 200 3.16 9.44 -6.02
CA SER A 200 3.35 8.23 -6.82
C SER A 200 4.34 8.48 -7.94
N THR A 201 5.25 7.54 -8.17
CA THR A 201 6.18 7.55 -9.30
C THR A 201 5.68 6.71 -10.48
N ASP A 202 4.70 5.83 -10.25
CA ASP A 202 4.16 4.88 -11.24
C ASP A 202 2.68 5.14 -11.60
N ASN A 203 2.05 6.16 -11.00
CA ASN A 203 0.63 6.49 -11.09
C ASN A 203 -0.34 5.40 -10.65
N ASN A 204 0.15 4.33 -10.02
CA ASN A 204 -0.67 3.19 -9.59
C ASN A 204 -0.61 3.01 -8.07
N ARG A 205 0.56 3.23 -7.47
CA ARG A 205 0.78 3.13 -6.03
C ARG A 205 1.00 4.52 -5.45
N PHE A 206 0.05 4.96 -4.65
CA PHE A 206 0.10 6.23 -3.94
C PHE A 206 0.51 5.98 -2.48
N ARG A 207 1.52 6.73 -2.01
CA ARG A 207 1.97 6.72 -0.63
C ARG A 207 1.73 8.09 -0.02
N THR A 208 1.30 8.13 1.24
CA THR A 208 1.15 9.40 1.97
C THR A 208 2.51 10.09 2.07
N LEU A 209 2.58 11.32 1.59
CA LEU A 209 3.74 12.20 1.72
C LEU A 209 3.58 13.10 2.95
N ALA A 210 2.41 13.72 3.10
CA ALA A 210 2.09 14.59 4.24
C ALA A 210 0.58 14.60 4.53
N GLN A 211 0.23 14.72 5.79
CA GLN A 211 -1.09 15.01 6.31
C GLN A 211 -1.38 16.51 6.27
N GLN A 212 -2.63 16.80 5.91
CA GLN A 212 -3.19 18.12 5.93
C GLN A 212 -3.95 18.30 7.26
N ASP A 213 -3.81 19.45 7.92
CA ASP A 213 -4.55 19.77 9.13
C ASP A 213 -6.01 20.18 8.82
N ARG A 214 -6.73 20.69 9.83
CA ARG A 214 -8.13 21.16 9.64
C ARG A 214 -8.21 22.52 8.94
N ASN A 215 -7.10 23.26 8.86
CA ASN A 215 -7.00 24.56 8.21
C ASN A 215 -6.46 24.45 6.76
N CYS A 216 -6.45 23.23 6.21
CA CYS A 216 -5.92 22.93 4.89
C CYS A 216 -4.42 23.23 4.74
N GLN A 217 -3.64 23.14 5.81
CA GLN A 217 -2.19 23.38 5.85
C GLN A 217 -1.41 22.08 6.06
N PHE A 218 -0.10 22.12 5.82
CA PHE A 218 0.83 21.00 6.00
C PHE A 218 1.90 21.37 7.03
N PRO A 219 1.66 21.18 8.35
CA PRO A 219 2.56 21.65 9.40
C PRO A 219 3.90 20.89 9.48
N GLU A 220 3.95 19.71 8.87
CA GLU A 220 5.12 18.81 8.89
C GLU A 220 6.05 18.95 7.68
N LEU A 221 5.72 19.86 6.74
CA LEU A 221 6.48 20.12 5.51
C LEU A 221 7.33 21.39 5.58
#